data_AF-A0A3L8C0J7-F1
#
_entry.id   AF-A0A3L8C0J7-F1
#
_cell.length_a   1.000
_cell.length_b   1.000
_cell.length_c   1.000
_cell.angle_alpha   90.00
_cell.angle_beta   90.00
_cell.angle_gamma   90.00
#
_symmetry.space_group_name_H-M   'P 1'
#
loop_
_entity.id
_entity.type
_entity.pdbx_description
1 polymer ?
#
loop_
_entity_poly.entity_id
_entity_poly.type
_entity_poly.pdbx_seq_one_letter_code
_entity_poly.pdbx_strand_id
1 'polypeptide(L)'
;MVLAIALNPQAYAYSTVDPLALQRVEMQPVPAEYASFWIEDESRVKGQLPAEEVWRPVEFATITAGPLTKPIWFRIPVQNVTQATLTNIAELRWVNIDRVDYYIQRANGLEYHFFGINEQGELVPAKNSSFDFPLTLQPQEQVTLLFRVETRYFSFLPLFIWDQEAYEAHLVTVHNWYILGFGALMALLLYNFSLSVFVRDRAYLFYCCYVVSILIYEMAFNGMGNVFVWRDSIWMHKNGLGLGIYLSFLTGTLFFREFLNIGAYSVWLQRLVDLSLVYWLIALAALFTLDTFFQNSIYMSMIACVFALAGSCYLWYLGNPLAKYYLLAWVTLLFFTVLMLLMITGVLPHHPVTEHGQMIGFVTEMLFLSFALAARINLERDQREKAQKQALKLQLDINRERENTIEAQQKVLELEKHNNQMLEQRVEERTLELQDALGNLSVANQELARLTVTDPLTGTANRRHFDEMLDVEIQRAARSSLPLSLILIDIDHFKQLNDQHGHIAGDECLKQFADLLTRMVNRKTDLVARYGGEEFALVLPETSQDAAFVVAEKVRLAVEDMHLSFKGAIIPITVSLGVVGLIPKQSMTVTDFVDAADNALYSAKHGGRNRSVMATAAS
;
A
#
# COMPACT_ATOMS: atom_id res chain seq x y z
N MET A 1 -23.03 -15.14 -47.59
CA MET A 1 -22.40 -15.70 -48.81
C MET A 1 -22.45 -17.23 -48.87
N VAL A 2 -22.39 -17.95 -47.73
CA VAL A 2 -22.66 -19.42 -47.67
C VAL A 2 -24.09 -19.79 -48.08
N LEU A 3 -25.05 -18.86 -47.99
CA LEU A 3 -26.44 -19.07 -48.40
C LEU A 3 -26.69 -19.10 -49.92
N ALA A 4 -25.71 -18.72 -50.76
CA ALA A 4 -25.88 -18.78 -52.22
C ALA A 4 -25.67 -20.20 -52.78
N ILE A 5 -25.14 -21.12 -51.98
CA ILE A 5 -24.80 -22.49 -52.38
C ILE A 5 -26.04 -23.42 -52.43
N ALA A 6 -27.21 -22.95 -51.95
CA ALA A 6 -28.40 -23.79 -51.79
C ALA A 6 -29.50 -23.60 -52.85
N LEU A 7 -29.32 -22.77 -53.89
CA LEU A 7 -30.42 -22.36 -54.77
C LEU A 7 -30.10 -22.46 -56.27
N ASN A 8 -29.83 -23.66 -56.79
CA ASN A 8 -30.38 -24.05 -58.10
C ASN A 8 -30.29 -25.58 -58.36
N PRO A 9 -31.34 -26.39 -58.07
CA PRO A 9 -31.32 -27.83 -58.31
C PRO A 9 -31.70 -28.25 -59.73
N GLN A 10 -31.90 -27.34 -60.69
CA GLN A 10 -32.47 -27.67 -62.00
C GLN A 10 -31.69 -27.08 -63.17
N ALA A 11 -30.65 -27.79 -63.61
CA ALA A 11 -30.14 -27.75 -64.99
C ALA A 11 -29.22 -28.98 -65.26
N TYR A 12 -29.75 -30.20 -65.15
CA TYR A 12 -28.98 -31.40 -65.52
C TYR A 12 -29.12 -31.68 -67.02
N ALA A 13 -28.22 -31.09 -67.82
CA ALA A 13 -27.95 -31.53 -69.17
C ALA A 13 -26.61 -32.27 -69.20
N TYR A 14 -26.64 -33.53 -69.58
CA TYR A 14 -25.46 -34.37 -69.80
C TYR A 14 -24.68 -33.81 -71.00
N SER A 15 -23.52 -33.21 -70.77
CA SER A 15 -22.59 -32.85 -71.85
C SER A 15 -21.24 -33.53 -71.63
N THR A 16 -20.84 -34.31 -72.62
CA THR A 16 -19.44 -34.72 -72.82
C THR A 16 -18.57 -33.48 -72.83
N VAL A 17 -17.67 -33.36 -71.86
CA VAL A 17 -16.70 -32.26 -71.81
C VAL A 17 -15.64 -32.49 -72.89
N ASP A 18 -15.34 -31.46 -73.69
CA ASP A 18 -14.31 -31.55 -74.73
C ASP A 18 -12.93 -31.84 -74.12
N PRO A 19 -12.05 -32.59 -74.79
CA PRO A 19 -10.69 -32.82 -74.30
C PRO A 19 -9.89 -31.52 -74.27
N LEU A 20 -9.17 -31.28 -73.18
CA LEU A 20 -8.22 -30.19 -73.09
C LEU A 20 -7.06 -30.45 -74.05
N ALA A 21 -6.92 -29.59 -75.05
CA ALA A 21 -5.83 -29.65 -76.02
C ALA A 21 -4.52 -29.19 -75.37
N LEU A 22 -3.61 -30.13 -75.14
CA LEU A 22 -2.29 -29.88 -74.58
C LEU A 22 -1.31 -29.51 -75.70
N GLN A 23 -0.66 -28.36 -75.52
CA GLN A 23 0.37 -27.83 -76.40
C GLN A 23 1.69 -27.70 -75.64
N ARG A 24 2.79 -27.45 -76.35
CA ARG A 24 4.09 -27.22 -75.73
C ARG A 24 4.16 -25.81 -75.15
N VAL A 25 3.61 -25.63 -73.96
CA VAL A 25 3.60 -24.39 -73.17
C VAL A 25 4.21 -24.68 -71.81
N GLU A 26 4.87 -23.68 -71.20
CA GLU A 26 5.51 -23.82 -69.88
C GLU A 26 4.51 -24.27 -68.81
N MET A 27 3.31 -23.69 -68.81
CA MET A 27 2.23 -24.00 -67.89
C MET A 27 0.87 -23.81 -68.56
N GLN A 28 -0.01 -24.78 -68.36
CA GLN A 28 -1.39 -24.73 -68.76
C GLN A 28 -2.26 -24.98 -67.52
N PRO A 29 -2.97 -23.95 -67.00
CA PRO A 29 -3.95 -24.18 -65.95
C PRO A 29 -5.07 -25.03 -66.54
N VAL A 30 -5.64 -25.95 -65.76
CA VAL A 30 -6.81 -26.73 -66.21
C VAL A 30 -8.06 -25.96 -65.82
N PRO A 31 -8.76 -25.30 -66.77
CA PRO A 31 -9.96 -24.57 -66.47
C PRO A 31 -11.07 -25.54 -66.08
N ALA A 32 -11.97 -25.08 -65.22
CA ALA A 32 -13.09 -25.88 -64.74
C ALA A 32 -14.00 -26.40 -65.86
N GLU A 33 -14.11 -25.67 -66.98
CA GLU A 33 -14.92 -26.07 -68.14
C GLU A 33 -14.48 -27.40 -68.76
N TYR A 34 -13.21 -27.79 -68.56
CA TYR A 34 -12.64 -29.06 -69.03
C TYR A 34 -12.73 -30.19 -67.99
N ALA A 35 -13.35 -29.94 -66.84
CA ALA A 35 -13.47 -30.90 -65.76
C ALA A 35 -14.94 -31.27 -65.52
N SER A 36 -15.14 -32.54 -65.19
CA SER A 36 -16.39 -33.03 -64.62
C SER A 36 -16.13 -33.70 -63.28
N PHE A 37 -17.12 -33.71 -62.40
CA PHE A 37 -17.00 -34.30 -61.07
C PHE A 37 -18.15 -35.28 -60.78
N TRP A 38 -17.87 -36.22 -59.89
CA TRP A 38 -18.83 -37.15 -59.35
C TRP A 38 -18.60 -37.31 -57.84
N ILE A 39 -19.68 -37.27 -57.06
CA ILE A 39 -19.61 -37.45 -55.61
C ILE A 39 -19.82 -38.94 -55.33
N GLU A 40 -18.86 -39.57 -54.68
CA GLU A 40 -18.90 -41.01 -54.40
C GLU A 40 -20.06 -41.34 -53.46
N ASP A 41 -20.89 -42.32 -53.86
CA ASP A 41 -21.99 -42.82 -53.05
C ASP A 41 -21.60 -44.14 -52.33
N GLU A 42 -22.27 -44.44 -51.21
CA GLU A 42 -21.96 -45.58 -50.33
C GLU A 42 -22.10 -46.95 -51.01
N SER A 43 -22.75 -47.01 -52.17
CA SER A 43 -23.00 -48.21 -52.95
C SER A 43 -21.86 -48.65 -53.88
N ARG A 44 -20.77 -47.88 -53.98
CA ARG A 44 -19.67 -48.19 -54.92
C ARG A 44 -18.81 -49.37 -54.42
N VAL A 45 -18.51 -50.30 -55.33
CA VAL A 45 -17.48 -51.32 -55.12
C VAL A 45 -16.09 -50.68 -55.25
N LYS A 46 -15.31 -50.72 -54.16
CA LYS A 46 -13.93 -50.21 -54.14
C LYS A 46 -13.10 -50.84 -55.27
N GLY A 47 -12.43 -50.00 -56.06
CA GLY A 47 -11.58 -50.43 -57.19
C GLY A 47 -12.23 -50.38 -58.57
N GLN A 48 -13.53 -50.11 -58.69
CA GLN A 48 -14.19 -49.89 -59.99
C GLN A 48 -14.29 -48.39 -60.33
N LEU A 49 -13.91 -48.00 -61.55
CA LEU A 49 -14.07 -46.63 -62.03
C LEU A 49 -15.57 -46.24 -62.11
N PRO A 50 -15.94 -44.96 -61.90
CA PRO A 50 -17.31 -44.49 -62.07
C PRO A 50 -17.81 -44.70 -63.51
N ALA A 51 -19.09 -45.06 -63.67
CA ALA A 51 -19.70 -45.17 -65.00
C ALA A 51 -19.72 -43.82 -65.73
N GLU A 52 -19.68 -43.82 -67.06
CA GLU A 52 -19.60 -42.59 -67.86
C GLU A 52 -20.82 -41.66 -67.71
N GLU A 53 -21.97 -42.19 -67.28
CA GLU A 53 -23.23 -41.45 -67.20
C GLU A 53 -23.39 -40.64 -65.90
N VAL A 54 -22.50 -40.80 -64.91
CA VAL A 54 -22.69 -40.22 -63.56
C VAL A 54 -21.97 -38.88 -63.35
N TRP A 55 -21.19 -38.44 -64.35
CA TRP A 55 -20.36 -37.23 -64.27
C TRP A 55 -21.18 -35.95 -64.48
N ARG A 56 -20.86 -34.90 -63.71
CA ARG A 56 -21.48 -33.56 -63.79
C ARG A 56 -20.42 -32.52 -64.18
N PRO A 57 -20.70 -31.55 -65.05
CA PRO A 57 -19.74 -30.49 -65.38
C PRO A 57 -19.46 -29.60 -64.18
N VAL A 58 -18.25 -29.01 -64.12
CA VAL A 58 -17.92 -27.99 -63.10
C VAL A 58 -18.34 -26.61 -63.61
N GLU A 59 -19.20 -25.92 -62.88
CA GLU A 59 -19.78 -24.61 -63.29
C GLU A 59 -19.06 -23.38 -62.70
N PHE A 60 -18.02 -23.58 -61.88
CA PHE A 60 -17.25 -22.49 -61.23
C PHE A 60 -16.02 -22.12 -62.06
N ALA A 61 -15.34 -21.00 -61.78
CA ALA A 61 -14.09 -20.65 -62.47
C ALA A 61 -12.92 -21.60 -62.12
N THR A 62 -13.10 -22.45 -61.11
CA THR A 62 -12.10 -23.40 -60.59
C THR A 62 -12.74 -24.75 -60.27
N ILE A 63 -11.96 -25.83 -60.29
CA ILE A 63 -12.44 -27.18 -59.98
C ILE A 63 -12.76 -27.29 -58.48
N THR A 64 -14.04 -27.12 -58.12
CA THR A 64 -14.53 -27.25 -56.74
C THR A 64 -15.87 -27.97 -56.67
N ALA A 65 -16.07 -28.75 -55.61
CA ALA A 65 -17.34 -29.43 -55.32
C ALA A 65 -17.95 -28.98 -53.97
N GLY A 66 -17.41 -27.92 -53.35
CA GLY A 66 -17.87 -27.40 -52.07
C GLY A 66 -17.44 -28.21 -50.84
N PRO A 67 -17.98 -27.92 -49.64
CA PRO A 67 -17.63 -28.59 -48.40
C PRO A 67 -18.38 -29.92 -48.28
N LEU A 68 -17.91 -30.95 -48.96
CA LEU A 68 -18.48 -32.29 -48.91
C LEU A 68 -17.56 -33.25 -48.16
N THR A 69 -18.12 -34.04 -47.26
CA THR A 69 -17.39 -35.07 -46.49
C THR A 69 -17.21 -36.38 -47.24
N LYS A 70 -17.86 -36.54 -48.40
CA LYS A 70 -17.76 -37.73 -49.23
C LYS A 70 -16.60 -37.58 -50.22
N PRO A 71 -15.90 -38.68 -50.58
CA PRO A 71 -14.87 -38.64 -51.61
C PRO A 71 -15.45 -38.13 -52.93
N ILE A 72 -14.67 -37.32 -53.64
CA ILE A 72 -15.08 -36.73 -54.92
C ILE A 72 -14.12 -37.20 -56.00
N TRP A 73 -14.70 -37.61 -57.11
CA TRP A 73 -14.01 -37.95 -58.33
C TRP A 73 -14.03 -36.76 -59.28
N PHE A 74 -12.89 -36.48 -59.91
CA PHE A 74 -12.75 -35.51 -60.99
C PHE A 74 -12.26 -36.22 -62.24
N ARG A 75 -12.87 -35.90 -63.38
CA ARG A 75 -12.57 -36.43 -64.71
C ARG A 75 -12.18 -35.30 -65.64
N ILE A 76 -11.00 -35.43 -66.23
CA ILE A 76 -10.39 -34.40 -67.07
C ILE A 76 -9.83 -35.11 -68.32
N PRO A 77 -10.56 -35.09 -69.45
CA PRO A 77 -10.05 -35.60 -70.71
C PRO A 77 -8.97 -34.64 -71.24
N VAL A 78 -7.80 -35.18 -71.61
CA VAL A 78 -6.70 -34.40 -72.18
C VAL A 78 -6.21 -35.06 -73.48
N GLN A 79 -5.78 -34.24 -74.43
CA GLN A 79 -5.28 -34.69 -75.73
C GLN A 79 -3.98 -33.98 -76.11
N ASN A 80 -2.97 -34.75 -76.50
CA ASN A 80 -1.77 -34.17 -77.10
C ASN A 80 -2.04 -33.82 -78.57
N VAL A 81 -2.24 -32.53 -78.87
CA VAL A 81 -2.47 -32.08 -80.25
C VAL A 81 -1.19 -31.87 -81.06
N THR A 82 -0.01 -32.06 -80.44
CA THR A 82 1.29 -31.85 -81.08
C THR A 82 1.77 -33.10 -81.82
N GLN A 83 2.79 -32.94 -82.67
CA GLN A 83 3.47 -34.05 -83.36
C GLN A 83 4.63 -34.64 -82.55
N ALA A 84 4.92 -34.10 -81.36
CA ALA A 84 5.99 -34.55 -80.48
C ALA A 84 5.42 -35.26 -79.26
N THR A 85 6.21 -36.15 -78.65
CA THR A 85 5.89 -36.69 -77.33
C THR A 85 6.01 -35.56 -76.31
N LEU A 86 4.98 -35.34 -75.51
CA LEU A 86 4.99 -34.36 -74.44
C LEU A 86 5.32 -35.05 -73.10
N THR A 87 6.29 -34.49 -72.37
CA THR A 87 6.69 -34.92 -71.02
C THR A 87 6.30 -33.85 -70.02
N ASN A 88 5.07 -33.97 -69.51
CA ASN A 88 4.47 -33.01 -68.60
C ASN A 88 4.43 -33.52 -67.16
N ILE A 89 4.12 -32.61 -66.23
CA ILE A 89 3.79 -32.90 -64.85
C ILE A 89 2.39 -32.36 -64.59
N ALA A 90 1.47 -33.23 -64.18
CA ALA A 90 0.19 -32.82 -63.63
C ALA A 90 0.40 -32.50 -62.14
N GLU A 91 0.39 -31.23 -61.81
CA GLU A 91 0.52 -30.73 -60.44
C GLU A 91 -0.88 -30.47 -59.87
N LEU A 92 -1.19 -31.19 -58.79
CA LEU A 92 -2.28 -30.83 -57.90
C LEU A 92 -1.74 -29.96 -56.78
N ARG A 93 -2.06 -28.66 -56.86
CA ARG A 93 -1.54 -27.64 -55.94
C ARG A 93 -2.26 -27.72 -54.58
N TRP A 94 -1.47 -27.55 -53.51
CA TRP A 94 -1.84 -27.67 -52.08
C TRP A 94 -2.06 -29.10 -51.55
N VAL A 95 -1.54 -29.35 -50.34
CA VAL A 95 -1.39 -30.70 -49.75
C VAL A 95 -2.43 -31.00 -48.67
N ASN A 96 -3.45 -30.15 -48.48
CA ASN A 96 -4.50 -30.34 -47.47
C ASN A 96 -5.57 -31.36 -47.92
N ILE A 97 -5.10 -32.47 -48.49
CA ILE A 97 -5.91 -33.59 -48.95
C ILE A 97 -5.43 -34.82 -48.19
N ASP A 98 -6.35 -35.50 -47.50
CA ASP A 98 -6.01 -36.67 -46.69
C ASP A 98 -5.59 -37.85 -47.59
N ARG A 99 -6.22 -37.97 -48.77
CA ARG A 99 -5.92 -39.01 -49.77
C ARG A 99 -6.22 -38.54 -51.19
N VAL A 100 -5.26 -38.78 -52.10
CA VAL A 100 -5.40 -38.57 -53.54
C VAL A 100 -5.07 -39.87 -54.27
N ASP A 101 -6.07 -40.43 -54.94
CA ASP A 101 -5.88 -41.52 -55.89
C ASP A 101 -5.89 -40.93 -57.31
N TYR A 102 -4.84 -41.17 -58.08
CA TYR A 102 -4.69 -40.69 -59.46
C TYR A 102 -4.69 -41.86 -60.43
N TYR A 103 -5.55 -41.79 -61.44
CA TYR A 103 -5.62 -42.78 -62.51
C TYR A 103 -5.45 -42.12 -63.87
N ILE A 104 -4.64 -42.75 -64.73
CA ILE A 104 -4.54 -42.40 -66.15
C ILE A 104 -5.21 -43.51 -66.95
N GLN A 105 -6.34 -43.19 -67.55
CA GLN A 105 -7.05 -44.10 -68.43
C GLN A 105 -6.57 -43.90 -69.87
N ARG A 106 -5.81 -44.88 -70.38
CA ARG A 106 -5.35 -44.97 -71.78
C ARG A 106 -6.16 -46.03 -72.51
N ALA A 107 -6.06 -46.06 -73.85
CA ALA A 107 -6.67 -47.13 -74.65
C ALA A 107 -6.17 -48.55 -74.29
N ASN A 108 -4.93 -48.65 -73.78
CA ASN A 108 -4.24 -49.93 -73.54
C ASN A 108 -4.14 -50.32 -72.06
N GLY A 109 -4.78 -49.60 -71.14
CA GLY A 109 -4.72 -49.91 -69.72
C GLY A 109 -5.02 -48.72 -68.80
N LEU A 110 -5.01 -49.00 -67.50
CA LEU A 110 -5.19 -48.04 -66.42
C LEU A 110 -3.91 -47.96 -65.59
N GLU A 111 -3.26 -46.80 -65.57
CA GLU A 111 -2.15 -46.54 -64.64
C GLU A 111 -2.72 -45.96 -63.35
N TYR A 112 -2.15 -46.36 -62.20
CA TYR A 112 -2.62 -45.95 -60.88
C TYR A 112 -1.45 -45.46 -60.02
N HIS A 113 -1.62 -44.27 -59.44
CA HIS A 113 -0.71 -43.68 -58.46
C HIS A 113 -1.50 -43.20 -57.25
N PHE A 114 -0.83 -43.17 -56.09
CA PHE A 114 -1.44 -42.89 -54.81
C PHE A 114 -0.54 -42.00 -53.94
N PHE A 115 -1.15 -40.99 -53.31
CA PHE A 115 -0.52 -40.18 -52.26
C PHE A 115 -1.50 -39.98 -51.09
N GLY A 116 -0.93 -39.81 -49.88
CA GLY A 116 -1.69 -39.63 -48.64
C GLY A 116 -1.73 -40.88 -47.77
N ILE A 117 -2.76 -41.00 -46.94
CA ILE A 117 -2.90 -42.11 -45.97
C ILE A 117 -3.68 -43.26 -46.60
N ASN A 118 -3.05 -44.45 -46.68
CA ASN A 118 -3.67 -45.63 -47.27
C ASN A 118 -4.71 -46.26 -46.33
N GLU A 119 -5.40 -47.31 -46.78
CA GLU A 119 -6.44 -47.98 -45.97
C GLU A 119 -5.88 -48.68 -44.73
N GLN A 120 -4.58 -49.00 -44.74
CA GLN A 120 -3.84 -49.58 -43.62
C GLN A 120 -3.33 -48.51 -42.63
N GLY A 121 -3.52 -47.23 -42.94
CA GLY A 121 -3.07 -46.11 -42.11
C GLY A 121 -1.61 -45.69 -42.33
N GLU A 122 -0.93 -46.23 -43.34
CA GLU A 122 0.42 -45.83 -43.70
C GLU A 122 0.40 -44.60 -44.61
N LEU A 123 1.35 -43.69 -44.40
CA LEU A 123 1.49 -42.46 -45.14
C LEU A 123 2.43 -42.64 -46.34
N VAL A 124 1.95 -42.31 -47.54
CA VAL A 124 2.76 -42.11 -48.73
C VAL A 124 2.91 -40.61 -48.96
N PRO A 125 4.03 -39.99 -48.53
CA PRO A 125 4.18 -38.55 -48.54
C PRO A 125 4.40 -38.02 -49.96
N ALA A 126 3.89 -36.80 -50.21
CA ALA A 126 4.30 -36.02 -51.37
C ALA A 126 5.81 -35.71 -51.30
N LYS A 127 6.47 -35.64 -52.46
CA LYS A 127 7.90 -35.30 -52.53
C LYS A 127 8.14 -33.80 -52.34
N ASN A 128 7.19 -32.98 -52.80
CA ASN A 128 7.23 -31.53 -52.81
C ASN A 128 6.07 -30.93 -52.00
N SER A 129 5.96 -29.60 -51.96
CA SER A 129 4.85 -28.84 -51.36
C SER A 129 3.52 -28.93 -52.15
N SER A 130 3.45 -29.84 -53.12
CA SER A 130 2.32 -30.11 -54.02
C SER A 130 2.33 -31.60 -54.36
N PHE A 131 1.20 -32.14 -54.83
CA PHE A 131 1.18 -33.50 -55.38
C PHE A 131 1.53 -33.44 -56.87
N ASP A 132 2.65 -34.02 -57.25
CA ASP A 132 3.14 -34.06 -58.62
C ASP A 132 3.00 -35.45 -59.25
N PHE A 133 2.38 -35.51 -60.43
CA PHE A 133 2.15 -36.73 -61.18
C PHE A 133 2.81 -36.63 -62.55
N PRO A 134 3.74 -37.54 -62.91
CA PRO A 134 4.33 -37.55 -64.24
C PRO A 134 3.28 -37.90 -65.29
N LEU A 135 3.25 -37.16 -66.40
CA LEU A 135 2.31 -37.33 -67.50
C LEU A 135 3.07 -37.32 -68.83
N THR A 136 3.25 -38.49 -69.43
CA THR A 136 3.85 -38.60 -70.78
C THR A 136 2.78 -38.97 -71.80
N LEU A 137 2.67 -38.16 -72.87
CA LEU A 137 1.67 -38.32 -73.92
C LEU A 137 2.33 -38.47 -75.28
N GLN A 138 1.97 -39.52 -76.01
CA GLN A 138 2.40 -39.73 -77.40
C GLN A 138 1.69 -38.74 -78.34
N PRO A 139 2.22 -38.49 -79.54
CA PRO A 139 1.59 -37.62 -80.52
C PRO A 139 0.15 -38.05 -80.82
N GLN A 140 -0.81 -37.13 -80.79
CA GLN A 140 -2.24 -37.37 -81.03
C GLN A 140 -2.91 -38.35 -80.03
N GLU A 141 -2.24 -38.69 -78.93
CA GLU A 141 -2.83 -39.53 -77.88
C GLU A 141 -3.86 -38.75 -77.08
N GLN A 142 -5.02 -39.38 -76.83
CA GLN A 142 -6.05 -38.90 -75.92
C GLN A 142 -6.09 -39.81 -74.70
N VAL A 143 -6.02 -39.21 -73.51
CA VAL A 143 -6.11 -39.93 -72.22
C VAL A 143 -7.11 -39.23 -71.31
N THR A 144 -7.70 -39.97 -70.38
CA THR A 144 -8.57 -39.39 -69.35
C THR A 144 -7.86 -39.44 -68.00
N LEU A 145 -7.68 -38.27 -67.39
CA LEU A 145 -7.13 -38.14 -66.04
C LEU A 145 -8.28 -38.23 -65.04
N LEU A 146 -8.16 -39.12 -64.07
CA LEU A 146 -9.15 -39.32 -63.02
C LEU A 146 -8.49 -39.10 -61.66
N PHE A 147 -9.05 -38.22 -60.85
CA PHE A 147 -8.60 -37.96 -59.48
C PHE A 147 -9.72 -38.30 -58.52
N ARG A 148 -9.48 -39.21 -57.57
CA ARG A 148 -10.34 -39.36 -56.40
C ARG A 148 -9.68 -38.66 -55.23
N VAL A 149 -10.37 -37.67 -54.69
CA VAL A 149 -9.92 -36.81 -53.61
C VAL A 149 -10.80 -37.05 -52.40
N GLU A 150 -10.15 -37.32 -51.28
CA GLU A 150 -10.78 -37.45 -49.97
C GLU A 150 -10.14 -36.43 -49.03
N THR A 151 -10.94 -35.48 -48.56
CA THR A 151 -10.49 -34.41 -47.66
C THR A 151 -11.57 -34.09 -46.65
N ARG A 152 -11.16 -33.82 -45.41
CA ARG A 152 -12.03 -33.25 -44.36
C ARG A 152 -12.22 -31.75 -44.49
N TYR A 153 -11.48 -31.11 -45.39
CA TYR A 153 -11.45 -29.67 -45.63
C TYR A 153 -12.32 -29.28 -46.84
N PHE A 154 -12.00 -28.15 -47.48
CA PHE A 154 -12.71 -27.70 -48.67
C PHE A 154 -12.19 -28.45 -49.91
N SER A 155 -13.09 -29.07 -50.67
CA SER A 155 -12.75 -29.81 -51.89
C SER A 155 -12.53 -28.84 -53.04
N PHE A 156 -11.28 -28.38 -53.15
CA PHE A 156 -10.76 -27.52 -54.21
C PHE A 156 -9.57 -28.22 -54.86
N LEU A 157 -9.61 -28.36 -56.19
CA LEU A 157 -8.64 -29.13 -56.97
C LEU A 157 -7.93 -28.20 -57.98
N PRO A 158 -6.99 -27.36 -57.55
CA PRO A 158 -6.26 -26.49 -58.44
C PRO A 158 -5.22 -27.32 -59.22
N LEU A 159 -5.61 -27.74 -60.44
CA LEU A 159 -4.79 -28.59 -61.30
C LEU A 159 -4.07 -27.76 -62.36
N PHE A 160 -2.76 -27.97 -62.47
CA PHE A 160 -1.90 -27.34 -63.46
C PHE A 160 -1.12 -28.42 -64.21
N ILE A 161 -0.99 -28.25 -65.53
CA ILE A 161 -0.16 -29.12 -66.36
C ILE A 161 1.06 -28.31 -66.76
N TRP A 162 2.22 -28.76 -66.32
CA TRP A 162 3.51 -28.10 -66.53
C TRP A 162 4.36 -28.86 -67.52
N ASP A 163 5.21 -28.14 -68.26
CA ASP A 163 6.39 -28.76 -68.84
C ASP A 163 7.38 -29.14 -67.72
N GLN A 164 8.10 -30.25 -67.88
CA GLN A 164 8.99 -30.77 -66.85
C GLN A 164 10.08 -29.76 -66.42
N GLU A 165 10.70 -29.04 -67.35
CA GLU A 165 11.75 -28.05 -67.01
C GLU A 165 11.15 -26.81 -66.33
N ALA A 166 9.98 -26.37 -66.80
CA ALA A 166 9.27 -25.23 -66.24
C ALA A 166 8.78 -25.51 -64.80
N TYR A 167 8.36 -26.75 -64.51
CA TYR A 167 7.92 -27.16 -63.18
C TYR A 167 9.05 -27.04 -62.13
N GLU A 168 10.26 -27.48 -62.46
CA GLU A 168 11.40 -27.37 -61.56
C GLU A 168 11.74 -25.90 -61.24
N ALA A 169 11.71 -25.02 -62.24
CA ALA A 169 11.91 -23.58 -62.05
C ALA A 169 10.77 -22.94 -61.21
N HIS A 170 9.53 -23.40 -61.42
CA HIS A 170 8.38 -22.97 -60.63
C HIS A 170 8.53 -23.35 -59.15
N LEU A 171 8.91 -24.60 -58.86
CA LEU A 171 9.15 -25.06 -57.48
C LEU A 171 10.18 -24.17 -56.78
N VAL A 172 11.31 -23.85 -57.42
CA VAL A 172 12.32 -22.95 -56.84
C VAL A 172 11.71 -21.58 -56.50
N THR A 173 10.89 -21.03 -57.38
CA THR A 173 10.22 -19.73 -57.17
C THR A 173 9.26 -19.77 -55.98
N VAL A 174 8.44 -20.82 -55.88
CA VAL A 174 7.50 -21.03 -54.76
C VAL A 174 8.23 -21.18 -53.43
N HIS A 175 9.30 -21.99 -53.39
CA HIS A 175 10.12 -22.14 -52.19
C HIS A 175 10.75 -20.82 -51.76
N ASN A 176 11.24 -20.00 -52.69
CA ASN A 176 11.81 -18.68 -52.37
C ASN A 176 10.79 -17.74 -51.70
N TRP A 177 9.54 -17.72 -52.17
CA TRP A 177 8.47 -16.95 -51.54
C TRP A 177 8.22 -17.39 -50.09
N TYR A 178 8.13 -18.71 -49.87
CA TYR A 178 7.92 -19.24 -48.51
C TYR A 178 9.13 -19.00 -47.60
N ILE A 179 10.36 -19.17 -48.10
CA ILE A 179 11.58 -18.87 -47.33
C ILE A 179 11.59 -17.40 -46.88
N LEU A 180 11.25 -16.47 -47.79
CA LEU A 180 11.16 -15.05 -47.46
C LEU A 180 10.11 -14.79 -46.37
N GLY A 181 8.90 -15.32 -46.53
CA GLY A 181 7.82 -15.15 -45.56
C GLY A 181 8.16 -15.75 -44.20
N PHE A 182 8.59 -17.01 -44.15
CA PHE A 182 8.95 -17.69 -42.91
C PHE A 182 10.14 -17.01 -42.24
N GLY A 183 11.12 -16.54 -43.02
CA GLY A 183 12.24 -15.74 -42.53
C GLY A 183 11.79 -14.43 -41.86
N ALA A 184 10.84 -13.72 -42.48
CA ALA A 184 10.27 -12.49 -41.91
C ALA A 184 9.54 -12.75 -40.58
N LEU A 185 8.69 -13.78 -40.53
CA LEU A 185 7.98 -14.18 -39.30
C LEU A 185 8.96 -14.62 -38.20
N MET A 186 10.01 -15.38 -38.56
CA MET A 186 11.04 -15.82 -37.61
C MET A 186 11.85 -14.64 -37.06
N ALA A 187 12.21 -13.68 -37.91
CA ALA A 187 12.89 -12.46 -37.47
C ALA A 187 12.03 -11.65 -36.50
N LEU A 188 10.74 -11.48 -36.80
CA LEU A 188 9.78 -10.83 -35.90
C LEU A 188 9.61 -11.62 -34.60
N LEU A 189 9.57 -12.95 -34.65
CA LEU A 189 9.50 -13.81 -33.47
C LEU A 189 10.71 -13.60 -32.56
N LEU A 190 11.92 -13.69 -33.09
CA LEU A 190 13.16 -13.56 -32.31
C LEU A 190 13.30 -12.15 -31.72
N TYR A 191 12.98 -11.12 -32.49
CA TYR A 191 12.99 -9.73 -32.02
C TYR A 191 12.01 -9.50 -30.86
N ASN A 192 10.74 -9.89 -31.04
CA ASN A 192 9.72 -9.70 -30.00
C ASN A 192 9.94 -10.63 -28.81
N PHE A 193 10.52 -11.82 -29.01
CA PHE A 193 10.91 -12.71 -27.91
C PHE A 193 12.01 -12.08 -27.06
N SER A 194 13.03 -11.50 -27.70
CA SER A 194 14.06 -10.72 -27.00
C SER A 194 13.42 -9.60 -26.15
N LEU A 195 12.51 -8.82 -26.74
CA LEU A 195 11.77 -7.79 -26.01
C LEU A 195 10.95 -8.36 -24.85
N SER A 196 10.35 -9.54 -25.00
CA SER A 196 9.60 -10.20 -23.92
C SER A 196 10.47 -10.48 -22.68
N VAL A 197 11.72 -10.90 -22.90
CA VAL A 197 12.67 -11.21 -21.82
C VAL A 197 13.11 -9.93 -21.10
N PHE A 198 13.36 -8.86 -21.85
CA PHE A 198 13.79 -7.59 -21.27
C PHE A 198 12.66 -6.80 -20.61
N VAL A 199 11.48 -6.76 -21.23
CA VAL A 199 10.34 -5.93 -20.78
C VAL A 199 9.50 -6.67 -19.74
N ARG A 200 9.48 -8.01 -19.75
CA ARG A 200 8.69 -8.87 -18.84
C ARG A 200 7.18 -8.59 -18.87
N ASP A 201 6.68 -8.09 -19.99
CA ASP A 201 5.25 -7.94 -20.26
C ASP A 201 4.69 -9.20 -20.94
N ARG A 202 3.57 -9.71 -20.41
CA ARG A 202 2.89 -10.93 -20.89
C ARG A 202 2.36 -10.78 -22.31
N ALA A 203 2.02 -9.57 -22.76
CA ALA A 203 1.56 -9.33 -24.12
C ALA A 203 2.59 -9.76 -25.17
N TYR A 204 3.89 -9.57 -24.91
CA TYR A 204 4.94 -10.04 -25.82
C TYR A 204 5.04 -11.56 -25.86
N LEU A 205 4.86 -12.24 -24.72
CA LEU A 205 4.85 -13.71 -24.68
C LEU A 205 3.70 -14.26 -25.53
N PHE A 206 2.49 -13.72 -25.36
CA PHE A 206 1.33 -14.15 -26.16
C PHE A 206 1.49 -13.82 -27.65
N TYR A 207 2.10 -12.69 -27.98
CA TYR A 207 2.48 -12.37 -29.36
C TYR A 207 3.43 -13.43 -29.94
N CYS A 208 4.48 -13.82 -29.21
CA CYS A 208 5.40 -14.87 -29.67
C CYS A 208 4.69 -16.22 -29.84
N CYS A 209 3.83 -16.61 -28.91
CA CYS A 209 3.00 -17.82 -29.06
C CYS A 209 2.09 -17.74 -30.29
N TYR A 210 1.57 -16.54 -30.59
CA TYR A 210 0.74 -16.31 -31.76
C TYR A 210 1.53 -16.45 -33.07
N VAL A 211 2.72 -15.86 -33.16
CA VAL A 211 3.60 -16.05 -34.32
C VAL A 211 3.96 -17.53 -34.51
N VAL A 212 4.29 -18.25 -33.44
CA VAL A 212 4.58 -19.70 -33.52
C VAL A 212 3.37 -20.49 -34.03
N SER A 213 2.17 -20.15 -33.58
CA SER A 213 0.96 -20.82 -34.08
C SER A 213 0.67 -20.54 -35.56
N ILE A 214 0.97 -19.34 -36.05
CA ILE A 214 0.88 -18.99 -37.47
C ILE A 214 1.94 -19.72 -38.29
N LEU A 215 3.16 -19.86 -37.78
CA LEU A 215 4.19 -20.66 -38.44
C LEU A 215 3.73 -22.11 -38.62
N ILE A 216 3.11 -22.72 -37.60
CA ILE A 216 2.53 -24.06 -37.69
C ILE A 216 1.40 -24.10 -38.71
N TYR A 217 0.49 -23.11 -38.69
CA TYR A 217 -0.60 -22.98 -39.65
C TYR A 217 -0.09 -22.91 -41.09
N GLU A 218 0.84 -22.00 -41.40
CA GLU A 218 1.37 -21.79 -42.75
C GLU A 218 2.18 -22.99 -43.25
N MET A 219 2.94 -23.64 -42.37
CA MET A 219 3.65 -24.87 -42.71
C MET A 219 2.70 -26.02 -43.05
N ALA A 220 1.60 -26.14 -42.32
CA ALA A 220 0.58 -27.14 -42.61
C ALA A 220 -0.21 -26.80 -43.88
N PHE A 221 -0.67 -25.55 -43.99
CA PHE A 221 -1.53 -25.10 -45.09
C PHE A 221 -0.83 -25.23 -46.46
N ASN A 222 0.44 -24.85 -46.56
CA ASN A 222 1.20 -24.90 -47.81
C ASN A 222 1.95 -26.23 -48.01
N GLY A 223 1.79 -27.22 -47.11
CA GLY A 223 2.47 -28.51 -47.18
C GLY A 223 3.98 -28.49 -46.87
N MET A 224 4.58 -27.32 -46.67
CA MET A 224 6.02 -27.18 -46.35
C MET A 224 6.42 -27.93 -45.07
N GLY A 225 5.55 -27.98 -44.07
CA GLY A 225 5.79 -28.73 -42.84
C GLY A 225 5.88 -30.24 -43.07
N ASN A 226 5.09 -30.77 -44.01
CA ASN A 226 5.10 -32.18 -44.40
C ASN A 226 6.43 -32.58 -45.07
N VAL A 227 7.06 -31.64 -45.78
CA VAL A 227 8.34 -31.87 -46.46
C VAL A 227 9.52 -31.70 -45.49
N PHE A 228 9.53 -30.63 -44.69
CA PHE A 228 10.73 -30.20 -43.95
C PHE A 228 10.72 -30.46 -42.44
N VAL A 229 9.55 -30.49 -41.78
CA VAL A 229 9.48 -30.42 -40.30
C VAL A 229 8.96 -31.71 -39.67
N TRP A 230 7.85 -32.25 -40.19
CA TRP A 230 7.14 -33.39 -39.58
C TRP A 230 6.89 -34.51 -40.58
N ARG A 231 7.87 -34.75 -41.46
CA ARG A 231 7.83 -35.73 -42.55
C ARG A 231 7.30 -37.10 -42.14
N ASP A 232 7.73 -37.60 -40.98
CA ASP A 232 7.41 -38.94 -40.51
C ASP A 232 6.17 -39.00 -39.59
N SER A 233 5.53 -37.85 -39.30
CA SER A 233 4.42 -37.78 -38.33
C SER A 233 3.06 -37.84 -39.02
N ILE A 234 2.47 -39.03 -39.08
CA ILE A 234 1.11 -39.24 -39.63
C ILE A 234 0.09 -38.31 -38.96
N TRP A 235 0.18 -38.15 -37.64
CA TRP A 235 -0.73 -37.28 -36.90
C TRP A 235 -0.61 -35.82 -37.33
N MET A 236 0.60 -35.31 -37.58
CA MET A 236 0.79 -33.93 -37.98
C MET A 236 0.39 -33.68 -39.43
N HIS A 237 0.60 -34.65 -40.33
CA HIS A 237 0.03 -34.59 -41.69
C HIS A 237 -1.50 -34.51 -41.64
N LYS A 238 -2.14 -35.30 -40.76
CA LYS A 238 -3.59 -35.32 -40.58
C LYS A 238 -4.13 -34.06 -39.88
N ASN A 239 -3.48 -33.59 -38.82
CA ASN A 239 -4.07 -32.62 -37.89
C ASN A 239 -3.32 -31.28 -37.81
N GLY A 240 -2.21 -31.11 -38.53
CA GLY A 240 -1.37 -29.91 -38.47
C GLY A 240 -2.11 -28.62 -38.81
N LEU A 241 -2.97 -28.65 -39.83
CA LEU A 241 -3.77 -27.48 -40.20
C LEU A 241 -4.77 -27.10 -39.09
N GLY A 242 -5.43 -28.10 -38.50
CA GLY A 242 -6.34 -27.90 -37.37
C GLY A 242 -5.63 -27.37 -36.13
N LEU A 243 -4.47 -27.94 -35.80
CA LEU A 243 -3.62 -27.50 -34.70
C LEU A 243 -3.21 -26.03 -34.88
N GLY A 244 -2.74 -25.67 -36.08
CA GLY A 244 -2.36 -24.30 -36.42
C GLY A 244 -3.51 -23.32 -36.23
N ILE A 245 -4.70 -23.63 -36.75
CA ILE A 245 -5.90 -22.78 -36.59
C ILE A 245 -6.26 -22.63 -35.11
N TYR A 246 -6.37 -23.72 -34.36
CA TYR A 246 -6.82 -23.66 -32.96
C TYR A 246 -5.82 -22.92 -32.07
N LEU A 247 -4.52 -23.16 -32.26
CA LEU A 247 -3.49 -22.42 -31.54
C LEU A 247 -3.49 -20.94 -31.94
N SER A 248 -3.71 -20.62 -33.21
CA SER A 248 -3.76 -19.23 -33.70
C SER A 248 -4.92 -18.46 -33.07
N PHE A 249 -6.11 -19.04 -33.04
CA PHE A 249 -7.24 -18.39 -32.39
C PHE A 249 -7.10 -18.34 -30.87
N LEU A 250 -6.59 -19.39 -30.22
CA LEU A 250 -6.37 -19.41 -28.77
C LEU A 250 -5.37 -18.32 -28.35
N THR A 251 -4.19 -18.32 -28.96
CA THR A 251 -3.10 -17.38 -28.63
C THR A 251 -3.39 -15.97 -29.12
N GLY A 252 -4.00 -15.81 -30.29
CA GLY A 252 -4.47 -14.52 -30.80
C GLY A 252 -5.55 -13.90 -29.91
N THR A 253 -6.45 -14.70 -29.34
CA THR A 253 -7.46 -14.23 -28.38
C THR A 253 -6.85 -13.86 -27.03
N LEU A 254 -5.87 -14.65 -26.53
CA LEU A 254 -5.10 -14.30 -25.33
C LEU A 254 -4.33 -12.98 -25.53
N PHE A 255 -3.70 -12.82 -26.69
CA PHE A 255 -3.03 -11.60 -27.07
C PHE A 255 -4.03 -10.43 -27.15
N PHE A 256 -5.18 -10.58 -27.80
CA PHE A 256 -6.23 -9.56 -27.86
C PHE A 256 -6.66 -9.08 -26.47
N ARG A 257 -6.91 -10.02 -25.56
CA ARG A 257 -7.30 -9.76 -24.17
C ARG A 257 -6.24 -8.94 -23.40
N GLU A 258 -5.00 -9.40 -23.45
CA GLU A 258 -3.89 -8.80 -22.68
C GLU A 258 -3.37 -7.50 -23.32
N PHE A 259 -3.35 -7.44 -24.66
CA PHE A 259 -2.85 -6.29 -25.42
C PHE A 259 -3.75 -5.07 -25.24
N LEU A 260 -5.06 -5.27 -25.36
CA LEU A 260 -6.04 -4.18 -25.23
C LEU A 260 -6.50 -3.93 -23.79
N ASN A 261 -6.10 -4.78 -22.83
CA ASN A 261 -6.53 -4.70 -21.43
C ASN A 261 -8.07 -4.51 -21.31
N ILE A 262 -8.80 -5.43 -21.93
CA ILE A 262 -10.26 -5.32 -22.16
C ILE A 262 -11.03 -5.12 -20.85
N GLY A 263 -10.62 -5.80 -19.78
CA GLY A 263 -11.23 -5.72 -18.46
C GLY A 263 -11.24 -4.31 -17.84
N ALA A 264 -10.32 -3.43 -18.24
CA ALA A 264 -10.30 -2.03 -17.78
C ALA A 264 -11.41 -1.18 -18.40
N TYR A 265 -11.98 -1.59 -19.54
CA TYR A 265 -12.97 -0.83 -20.29
C TYR A 265 -14.36 -1.48 -20.30
N SER A 266 -14.45 -2.82 -20.42
CA SER A 266 -15.74 -3.52 -20.49
C SER A 266 -15.66 -4.95 -19.95
N VAL A 267 -16.37 -5.19 -18.85
CA VAL A 267 -16.50 -6.52 -18.23
C VAL A 267 -17.32 -7.48 -19.12
N TRP A 268 -18.30 -6.97 -19.87
CA TRP A 268 -19.11 -7.80 -20.76
C TRP A 268 -18.29 -8.34 -21.94
N LEU A 269 -17.51 -7.46 -22.58
CA LEU A 269 -16.62 -7.88 -23.67
C LEU A 269 -15.55 -8.85 -23.17
N GLN A 270 -14.99 -8.58 -21.97
CA GLN A 270 -14.07 -9.49 -21.31
C GLN A 270 -14.66 -10.90 -21.14
N ARG A 271 -15.90 -11.03 -20.67
CA ARG A 271 -16.57 -12.34 -20.52
C ARG A 271 -16.80 -13.06 -21.84
N LEU A 272 -17.15 -12.33 -22.91
CA LEU A 272 -17.29 -12.94 -24.24
C LEU A 272 -15.95 -13.46 -24.77
N VAL A 273 -14.88 -12.69 -24.59
CA VAL A 273 -13.53 -13.13 -24.94
C VAL A 273 -13.13 -14.36 -24.13
N ASP A 274 -13.42 -14.38 -22.83
CA ASP A 274 -13.16 -15.55 -21.97
C ASP A 274 -13.98 -16.79 -22.39
N LEU A 275 -15.24 -16.61 -22.81
CA LEU A 275 -16.05 -17.69 -23.38
C LEU A 275 -15.44 -18.24 -24.67
N SER A 276 -14.95 -17.36 -25.55
CA SER A 276 -14.27 -17.78 -26.79
C SER A 276 -12.97 -18.54 -26.50
N LEU A 277 -12.22 -18.17 -25.46
CA LEU A 277 -11.04 -18.91 -25.01
C LEU A 277 -11.39 -20.33 -24.55
N VAL A 278 -12.47 -20.48 -23.78
CA VAL A 278 -12.96 -21.81 -23.36
C VAL A 278 -13.32 -22.65 -24.58
N TYR A 279 -14.00 -22.07 -25.57
CA TYR A 279 -14.30 -22.76 -26.82
C TYR A 279 -13.03 -23.25 -27.53
N TRP A 280 -12.00 -22.40 -27.68
CA TRP A 280 -10.75 -22.79 -28.35
C TRP A 280 -9.96 -23.84 -27.57
N LEU A 281 -10.02 -23.84 -26.24
CA LEU A 281 -9.45 -24.91 -25.42
C LEU A 281 -10.18 -26.23 -25.62
N ILE A 282 -11.52 -26.21 -25.67
CA ILE A 282 -12.33 -27.40 -25.97
C ILE A 282 -12.04 -27.88 -27.39
N ALA A 283 -11.93 -26.98 -28.37
CA ALA A 283 -11.59 -27.32 -29.75
C ALA A 283 -10.22 -27.99 -29.86
N LEU A 284 -9.21 -27.45 -29.15
CA LEU A 284 -7.87 -28.02 -29.09
C LEU A 284 -7.87 -29.40 -28.45
N ALA A 285 -8.62 -29.61 -27.37
CA ALA A 285 -8.77 -30.94 -26.76
C ALA A 285 -9.54 -31.91 -27.67
N ALA A 286 -10.57 -31.42 -28.36
CA ALA A 286 -11.36 -32.18 -29.32
C ALA A 286 -10.52 -32.65 -30.51
N LEU A 287 -9.49 -31.90 -30.93
CA LEU A 287 -8.58 -32.31 -32.01
C LEU A 287 -7.95 -33.69 -31.79
N PHE A 288 -7.68 -34.06 -30.52
CA PHE A 288 -7.06 -35.34 -30.17
C PHE A 288 -8.05 -36.49 -30.03
N THR A 289 -9.35 -36.20 -29.98
CA THR A 289 -10.38 -37.16 -29.57
C THR A 289 -11.53 -37.32 -30.57
N LEU A 290 -11.85 -36.28 -31.35
CA LEU A 290 -13.02 -36.17 -32.21
C LEU A 290 -12.64 -35.65 -33.60
N ASP A 291 -12.49 -36.55 -34.58
CA ASP A 291 -12.11 -36.21 -35.96
C ASP A 291 -13.13 -35.28 -36.67
N THR A 292 -14.40 -35.27 -36.26
CA THR A 292 -15.48 -34.48 -36.91
C THR A 292 -15.62 -33.04 -36.38
N PHE A 293 -14.88 -32.66 -35.33
CA PHE A 293 -15.02 -31.34 -34.70
C PHE A 293 -14.54 -30.18 -35.58
N PHE A 294 -13.70 -30.47 -36.58
CA PHE A 294 -13.03 -29.45 -37.38
C PHE A 294 -13.99 -28.54 -38.18
N GLN A 295 -15.03 -29.10 -38.82
CA GLN A 295 -15.94 -28.31 -39.66
C GLN A 295 -16.68 -27.22 -38.88
N ASN A 296 -17.11 -27.52 -37.65
CA ASN A 296 -17.76 -26.54 -36.77
C ASN A 296 -16.82 -25.39 -36.39
N SER A 297 -15.52 -25.66 -36.34
CA SER A 297 -14.51 -24.69 -35.95
C SER A 297 -14.21 -23.64 -37.02
N ILE A 298 -14.43 -23.94 -38.30
CA ILE A 298 -14.32 -22.94 -39.38
C ILE A 298 -15.36 -21.83 -39.18
N TYR A 299 -16.63 -22.20 -38.92
CA TYR A 299 -17.69 -21.22 -38.68
C TYR A 299 -17.41 -20.37 -37.44
N MET A 300 -16.96 -21.01 -36.35
CA MET A 300 -16.58 -20.29 -35.14
C MET A 300 -15.37 -19.38 -35.33
N SER A 301 -14.41 -19.75 -36.20
CA SER A 301 -13.28 -18.90 -36.59
C SER A 301 -13.76 -17.60 -37.26
N MET A 302 -14.69 -17.70 -38.21
CA MET A 302 -15.26 -16.52 -38.87
C MET A 302 -16.00 -15.62 -37.89
N ILE A 303 -16.79 -16.23 -36.99
CA ILE A 303 -17.50 -15.51 -35.93
C ILE A 303 -16.51 -14.79 -35.01
N ALA A 304 -15.44 -15.46 -34.59
CA ALA A 304 -14.38 -14.89 -33.76
C ALA A 304 -13.69 -13.70 -34.44
N CYS A 305 -13.39 -13.76 -35.74
CA CYS A 305 -12.83 -12.64 -36.49
C CYS A 305 -13.76 -11.42 -36.50
N VAL A 306 -15.06 -11.62 -36.73
CA VAL A 306 -16.06 -10.54 -36.71
C VAL A 306 -16.16 -9.93 -35.30
N PHE A 307 -16.17 -10.77 -34.26
CA PHE A 307 -16.18 -10.30 -32.88
C PHE A 307 -14.91 -9.54 -32.50
N ALA A 308 -13.72 -9.96 -32.97
CA ALA A 308 -12.47 -9.26 -32.73
C ALA A 308 -12.48 -7.86 -33.36
N LEU A 309 -12.96 -7.72 -34.60
CA LEU A 309 -13.13 -6.42 -35.26
C LEU A 309 -14.15 -5.53 -34.54
N ALA A 310 -15.34 -6.06 -34.26
CA ALA A 310 -16.40 -5.30 -33.58
C ALA A 310 -15.96 -4.88 -32.16
N GLY A 311 -15.29 -5.78 -31.44
CA GLY A 311 -14.70 -5.51 -30.13
C GLY A 311 -13.61 -4.44 -30.19
N SER A 312 -12.76 -4.46 -31.22
CA SER A 312 -11.73 -3.44 -31.45
C SER A 312 -12.33 -2.07 -31.73
N CYS A 313 -13.35 -1.99 -32.60
CA CYS A 313 -14.09 -0.75 -32.86
C CYS A 313 -14.78 -0.22 -31.60
N TYR A 314 -15.39 -1.11 -30.82
CA TYR A 314 -16.05 -0.75 -29.56
C TYR A 314 -15.06 -0.22 -28.51
N LEU A 315 -13.90 -0.87 -28.36
CA LEU A 315 -12.85 -0.41 -27.45
C LEU A 315 -12.23 0.91 -27.91
N TRP A 316 -12.11 1.11 -29.23
CA TRP A 316 -11.68 2.40 -29.77
C TRP A 316 -12.69 3.50 -29.44
N TYR A 317 -13.99 3.23 -29.57
CA TYR A 317 -15.06 4.15 -29.18
C TYR A 317 -15.02 4.48 -27.67
N LEU A 318 -14.70 3.51 -26.81
CA LEU A 318 -14.51 3.72 -25.37
C LEU A 318 -13.20 4.47 -25.01
N GLY A 319 -12.41 4.88 -25.99
CA GLY A 319 -11.21 5.69 -25.79
C GLY A 319 -9.93 4.89 -25.57
N ASN A 320 -9.91 3.58 -25.88
CA ASN A 320 -8.68 2.79 -25.82
C ASN A 320 -7.72 3.21 -26.94
N PRO A 321 -6.52 3.77 -26.62
CA PRO A 321 -5.62 4.31 -27.63
C PRO A 321 -4.91 3.23 -28.47
N LEU A 322 -4.87 1.98 -27.98
CA LEU A 322 -4.20 0.85 -28.65
C LEU A 322 -5.11 0.15 -29.67
N ALA A 323 -6.43 0.27 -29.51
CA ALA A 323 -7.42 -0.41 -30.34
C ALA A 323 -7.29 -0.06 -31.83
N LYS A 324 -6.93 1.18 -32.18
CA LYS A 324 -6.73 1.60 -33.58
C LYS A 324 -5.57 0.87 -34.28
N TYR A 325 -4.49 0.57 -33.55
CA TYR A 325 -3.33 -0.13 -34.12
C TYR A 325 -3.66 -1.60 -34.33
N TYR A 326 -4.38 -2.20 -33.38
CA TYR A 326 -4.89 -3.57 -33.51
C TYR A 326 -5.86 -3.69 -34.70
N LEU A 327 -6.80 -2.75 -34.84
CA LEU A 327 -7.74 -2.70 -35.95
C LEU A 327 -7.04 -2.62 -37.30
N LEU A 328 -6.00 -1.77 -37.42
CA LEU A 328 -5.23 -1.63 -38.65
C LEU A 328 -4.59 -2.97 -39.06
N ALA A 329 -3.95 -3.66 -38.11
CA ALA A 329 -3.35 -4.98 -38.35
C ALA A 329 -4.39 -5.99 -38.83
N TRP A 330 -5.54 -6.08 -38.13
CA TRP A 330 -6.60 -7.04 -38.45
C TRP A 330 -7.28 -6.79 -39.80
N VAL A 331 -7.52 -5.53 -40.15
CA VAL A 331 -8.11 -5.20 -41.46
C VAL A 331 -7.20 -5.65 -42.59
N THR A 332 -5.87 -5.50 -42.44
CA THR A 332 -4.93 -5.96 -43.46
C THR A 332 -4.89 -7.48 -43.59
N LEU A 333 -4.89 -8.23 -42.49
CA LEU A 333 -4.98 -9.70 -42.54
C LEU A 333 -6.27 -10.13 -43.22
N LEU A 334 -7.41 -9.60 -42.79
CA LEU A 334 -8.72 -10.01 -43.28
C LEU A 334 -8.92 -9.68 -44.76
N PHE A 335 -8.34 -8.58 -45.25
CA PHE A 335 -8.33 -8.28 -46.68
C PHE A 335 -7.70 -9.41 -47.50
N PHE A 336 -6.51 -9.89 -47.10
CA PHE A 336 -5.85 -10.99 -47.78
C PHE A 336 -6.57 -12.34 -47.58
N THR A 337 -7.14 -12.59 -46.41
CA THR A 337 -7.96 -13.78 -46.16
C THR A 337 -9.21 -13.80 -47.05
N VAL A 338 -9.89 -12.65 -47.24
CA VAL A 338 -11.02 -12.55 -48.16
C VAL A 338 -10.59 -12.79 -49.60
N LEU A 339 -9.45 -12.23 -50.04
CA LEU A 339 -8.91 -12.49 -51.37
C LEU A 339 -8.62 -13.98 -51.60
N MET A 340 -8.01 -14.65 -50.62
CA MET A 340 -7.75 -16.09 -50.67
C MET A 340 -9.06 -16.88 -50.73
N LEU A 341 -10.05 -16.56 -49.88
CA LEU A 341 -11.35 -17.25 -49.89
C LEU A 341 -12.09 -17.07 -51.21
N LEU A 342 -12.03 -15.88 -51.82
CA LEU A 342 -12.63 -15.62 -53.13
C LEU A 342 -11.95 -16.42 -54.24
N MET A 343 -10.64 -16.66 -54.12
CA MET A 343 -9.92 -17.55 -55.04
C MET A 343 -10.31 -19.02 -54.84
N ILE A 344 -10.36 -19.51 -53.59
CA ILE A 344 -10.74 -20.90 -53.27
C ILE A 344 -12.18 -21.22 -53.69
N THR A 345 -13.08 -20.24 -53.58
CA THR A 345 -14.49 -20.38 -53.99
C THR A 345 -14.69 -20.22 -55.50
N GLY A 346 -13.62 -19.96 -56.26
CA GLY A 346 -13.68 -19.82 -57.71
C GLY A 346 -14.32 -18.51 -58.19
N VAL A 347 -14.43 -17.49 -57.34
CA VAL A 347 -14.91 -16.16 -57.72
C VAL A 347 -13.78 -15.34 -58.37
N LEU A 348 -12.57 -15.47 -57.84
CA LEU A 348 -11.37 -14.85 -58.39
C LEU A 348 -10.50 -15.90 -59.10
N PRO A 349 -9.83 -15.53 -60.21
CA PRO A 349 -8.87 -16.42 -60.86
C PRO A 349 -7.63 -16.61 -59.97
N HIS A 350 -6.91 -17.68 -60.25
CA HIS A 350 -5.63 -17.95 -59.58
C HIS A 350 -4.56 -16.91 -59.98
N HIS A 351 -3.99 -16.21 -59.01
CA HIS A 351 -2.91 -15.24 -59.20
C HIS A 351 -1.88 -15.33 -58.06
N PRO A 352 -0.56 -15.07 -58.28
CA PRO A 352 0.45 -15.19 -57.22
C PRO A 352 0.15 -14.38 -55.94
N VAL A 353 -0.49 -13.22 -56.08
CA VAL A 353 -0.91 -12.37 -54.95
C VAL A 353 -2.09 -12.97 -54.17
N THR A 354 -3.02 -13.67 -54.83
CA THR A 354 -4.13 -14.33 -54.14
C THR A 354 -3.70 -15.67 -53.54
N GLU A 355 -2.72 -16.34 -54.15
CA GLU A 355 -2.09 -17.57 -53.65
C GLU A 355 -1.24 -17.31 -52.41
N HIS A 356 -0.28 -16.39 -52.49
CA HIS A 356 0.61 -16.04 -51.35
C HIS A 356 0.02 -14.94 -50.46
N GLY A 357 -1.19 -14.48 -50.75
CA GLY A 357 -1.82 -13.35 -50.07
C GLY A 357 -1.94 -13.56 -48.57
N GLN A 358 -2.31 -14.76 -48.13
CA GLN A 358 -2.46 -15.07 -46.71
C GLN A 358 -1.14 -14.87 -45.94
N MET A 359 -0.02 -15.35 -46.49
CA MET A 359 1.31 -15.16 -45.92
C MET A 359 1.71 -13.68 -45.84
N ILE A 360 1.43 -12.91 -46.91
CA ILE A 360 1.64 -11.45 -46.93
C ILE A 360 0.79 -10.78 -45.84
N GLY A 361 -0.46 -11.21 -45.68
CA GLY A 361 -1.37 -10.76 -44.63
C GLY A 361 -0.80 -10.97 -43.23
N PHE A 362 -0.33 -12.18 -42.92
CA PHE A 362 0.27 -12.46 -41.61
C PHE A 362 1.55 -11.67 -41.36
N VAL A 363 2.47 -11.60 -42.34
CA VAL A 363 3.72 -10.81 -42.16
C VAL A 363 3.38 -9.34 -41.89
N THR A 364 2.43 -8.79 -42.64
CA THR A 364 1.99 -7.39 -42.50
C THR A 364 1.30 -7.15 -41.16
N GLU A 365 0.40 -8.05 -40.74
CA GLU A 365 -0.26 -7.99 -39.45
C GLU A 365 0.74 -8.06 -38.30
N MET A 366 1.66 -9.02 -38.32
CA MET A 366 2.69 -9.19 -37.30
C MET A 366 3.59 -7.96 -37.19
N LEU A 367 3.95 -7.36 -38.32
CA LEU A 367 4.72 -6.12 -38.35
C LEU A 367 3.93 -4.96 -37.71
N PHE A 368 2.64 -4.80 -38.01
CA PHE A 368 1.81 -3.78 -37.37
C PHE A 368 1.59 -4.03 -35.88
N LEU A 369 1.36 -5.28 -35.46
CA LEU A 369 1.22 -5.64 -34.06
C LEU A 369 2.52 -5.45 -33.28
N SER A 370 3.69 -5.70 -33.89
CA SER A 370 4.99 -5.43 -33.29
C SER A 370 5.21 -3.92 -33.09
N PHE A 371 4.81 -3.08 -34.06
CA PHE A 371 4.79 -1.63 -33.85
C PHE A 371 3.78 -1.19 -32.79
N ALA A 372 2.61 -1.83 -32.72
CA ALA A 372 1.59 -1.54 -31.71
C ALA A 372 2.10 -1.87 -30.29
N LEU A 373 2.87 -2.96 -30.14
CA LEU A 373 3.56 -3.32 -28.91
C LEU A 373 4.62 -2.29 -28.50
N ALA A 374 5.39 -1.77 -29.46
CA ALA A 374 6.32 -0.67 -29.19
C ALA A 374 5.58 0.62 -28.76
N ALA A 375 4.46 0.94 -29.42
CA ALA A 375 3.61 2.07 -29.04
C ALA A 375 3.02 1.92 -27.63
N ARG A 376 2.65 0.70 -27.24
CA ARG A 376 2.19 0.39 -25.88
C ARG A 376 3.27 0.70 -24.83
N ILE A 377 4.52 0.30 -25.07
CA ILE A 377 5.63 0.61 -24.15
C ILE A 377 5.81 2.12 -23.99
N ASN A 378 5.75 2.87 -25.09
CA ASN A 378 5.89 4.33 -25.04
C ASN A 378 4.74 4.97 -24.26
N LEU A 379 3.50 4.48 -24.44
CA LEU A 379 2.34 4.95 -23.67
C LEU A 379 2.50 4.67 -22.18
N GLU A 380 2.91 3.47 -21.80
CA GLU A 380 3.15 3.12 -20.39
C GLU A 380 4.30 3.93 -19.77
N ARG A 381 5.38 4.18 -20.54
CA ARG A 381 6.50 5.03 -20.10
C ARG A 381 6.04 6.47 -19.85
N ASP A 382 5.29 7.06 -20.79
CA ASP A 382 4.75 8.41 -20.65
C ASP A 382 3.84 8.54 -19.42
N GLN A 383 3.00 7.53 -19.15
CA GLN A 383 2.15 7.51 -17.96
C GLN A 383 2.97 7.42 -16.67
N ARG A 384 3.99 6.56 -16.63
CA ARG A 384 4.89 6.44 -15.47
C ARG A 384 5.67 7.73 -15.23
N GLU A 385 6.16 8.38 -16.28
CA GLU A 385 6.90 9.63 -16.17
C GLU A 385 6.00 10.75 -15.63
N LYS A 386 4.76 10.86 -16.11
CA LYS A 386 3.77 11.82 -15.57
C LYS A 386 3.47 11.56 -14.10
N ALA A 387 3.25 10.31 -13.72
CA ALA A 387 3.01 9.92 -12.32
C ALA A 387 4.23 10.24 -11.42
N GLN A 388 5.45 9.97 -11.88
CA GLN A 388 6.68 10.31 -11.16
C GLN A 388 6.85 11.83 -11.00
N LYS A 389 6.57 12.62 -12.04
CA LYS A 389 6.60 14.09 -11.97
C LYS A 389 5.58 14.64 -10.96
N GLN A 390 4.38 14.08 -10.93
CA GLN A 390 3.35 14.48 -9.95
C GLN A 390 3.75 14.10 -8.52
N ALA A 391 4.28 12.89 -8.31
CA ALA A 391 4.77 12.45 -7.01
C ALA A 391 5.93 13.32 -6.51
N LEU A 392 6.89 13.66 -7.39
CA LEU A 392 8.01 14.55 -7.06
C LEU A 392 7.51 15.94 -6.67
N LYS A 393 6.54 16.50 -7.39
CA LYS A 393 5.96 17.81 -7.06
C LYS A 393 5.32 17.81 -5.67
N LEU A 394 4.51 16.79 -5.35
CA LEU A 394 3.90 16.65 -4.04
C LEU A 394 4.96 16.51 -2.93
N GLN A 395 6.03 15.77 -3.18
CA GLN A 395 7.12 15.61 -2.23
C GLN A 395 7.84 16.95 -1.95
N LEU A 396 8.07 17.77 -2.99
CA LEU A 396 8.64 19.10 -2.82
C LEU A 396 7.72 20.03 -2.02
N ASP A 397 6.41 19.96 -2.25
CA ASP A 397 5.43 20.77 -1.49
C ASP A 397 5.41 20.36 -0.01
N ILE A 398 5.41 19.05 0.29
CA ILE A 398 5.51 18.53 1.67
C ILE A 398 6.83 18.98 2.33
N ASN A 399 7.95 18.94 1.61
CA ASN A 399 9.23 19.37 2.15
C ASN A 399 9.23 20.87 2.48
N ARG A 400 8.65 21.70 1.62
CA ARG A 400 8.49 23.15 1.89
C ARG A 400 7.63 23.42 3.11
N GLU A 401 6.52 22.70 3.28
CA GLU A 401 5.68 22.83 4.49
C GLU A 401 6.43 22.41 5.76
N ARG A 402 7.23 21.34 5.68
CA ARG A 402 8.09 20.90 6.79
C ARG A 402 9.14 21.94 7.15
N GLU A 403 9.82 22.51 6.16
CA GLU A 403 10.80 23.59 6.37
C GLU A 403 10.15 24.80 7.05
N ASN A 404 9.00 25.26 6.55
CA ASN A 404 8.26 26.36 7.17
C ASN A 404 7.84 26.04 8.62
N THR A 405 7.43 24.80 8.89
CA THR A 405 7.05 24.36 10.23
C THR A 405 8.24 24.36 11.18
N ILE A 406 9.40 23.86 10.72
CA ILE A 406 10.64 23.87 11.49
C ILE A 406 11.07 25.32 11.78
N GLU A 407 11.01 26.22 10.79
CA GLU A 407 11.33 27.62 10.97
C GLU A 407 10.39 28.30 11.99
N ALA A 408 9.08 28.01 11.93
CA ALA A 408 8.11 28.50 12.90
C ALA A 408 8.39 27.96 14.32
N GLN A 409 8.70 26.68 14.46
CA GLN A 409 9.08 26.07 15.74
C GLN A 409 10.35 26.69 16.31
N GLN A 410 11.36 26.98 15.49
CA GLN A 410 12.57 27.67 15.92
C GLN A 410 12.28 29.06 16.46
N LYS A 411 11.44 29.86 15.77
CA LYS A 411 11.03 31.20 16.24
C LYS A 411 10.29 31.13 17.58
N VAL A 412 9.40 30.15 17.76
CA VAL A 412 8.69 29.95 19.04
C VAL A 412 9.67 29.62 20.16
N LEU A 413 10.63 28.72 19.90
CA LEU A 413 11.64 28.35 20.90
C LEU A 413 12.55 29.53 21.26
N GLU A 414 12.93 30.38 20.31
CA GLU A 414 13.69 31.60 20.59
C GLU A 414 12.91 32.58 21.46
N LEU A 415 11.62 32.79 21.17
CA LEU A 415 10.74 33.61 22.00
C LEU A 415 10.58 33.03 23.41
N GLU A 416 10.44 31.71 23.55
CA GLU A 416 10.37 31.05 24.84
C GLU A 416 11.65 31.25 25.65
N LYS A 417 12.82 31.08 25.03
CA LYS A 417 14.10 31.35 25.68
C LYS A 417 14.22 32.80 26.13
N HIS A 418 13.86 33.75 25.28
CA HIS A 418 13.89 35.17 25.61
C HIS A 418 12.92 35.50 26.77
N ASN A 419 11.72 34.94 26.76
CA ASN A 419 10.75 35.09 27.85
C ASN A 419 11.26 34.47 29.16
N ASN A 420 11.88 33.30 29.11
CA ASN A 420 12.46 32.66 30.28
C ASN A 420 13.60 33.51 30.87
N GLN A 421 14.48 34.06 30.04
CA GLN A 421 15.54 34.97 30.50
C GLN A 421 14.97 36.24 31.16
N MET A 422 13.95 36.86 30.56
CA MET A 422 13.28 38.01 31.18
C MET A 422 12.57 37.63 32.49
N LEU A 423 11.98 36.44 32.56
CA LEU A 423 11.34 35.94 33.77
C LEU A 423 12.37 35.72 34.87
N GLU A 424 13.50 35.10 34.56
CA GLU A 424 14.62 34.91 35.48
C GLU A 424 15.10 36.25 36.05
N GLN A 425 15.30 37.26 35.19
CA GLN A 425 15.67 38.61 35.64
C GLN A 425 14.63 39.22 36.59
N ARG A 426 13.34 39.14 36.23
CA ARG A 426 12.26 39.65 37.12
C ARG A 426 12.18 38.88 38.43
N VAL A 427 12.39 37.56 38.41
CA VAL A 427 12.40 36.75 39.62
C VAL A 427 13.57 37.15 40.51
N GLU A 428 14.76 37.38 39.95
CA GLU A 428 15.92 37.85 40.68
C GLU A 428 15.67 39.24 41.33
N GLU A 429 15.17 40.21 40.55
CA GLU A 429 14.79 41.53 41.04
C GLU A 429 13.78 41.44 42.20
N ARG A 430 12.70 40.66 42.03
CA ARG A 430 11.68 40.49 43.07
C ARG A 430 12.21 39.77 44.30
N THR A 431 13.15 38.85 44.13
CA THR A 431 13.78 38.14 45.25
C THR A 431 14.63 39.10 46.08
N LEU A 432 15.38 39.99 45.42
CA LEU A 432 16.15 41.04 46.10
C LEU A 432 15.24 42.04 46.84
N GLU A 433 14.17 42.52 46.20
CA GLU A 433 13.17 43.39 46.84
C GLU A 433 12.55 42.74 48.08
N LEU A 434 12.17 41.46 47.98
CA LEU A 434 11.60 40.70 49.08
C LEU A 434 12.61 40.53 50.23
N GLN A 435 13.88 40.26 49.90
CA GLN A 435 14.92 40.10 50.91
C GLN A 435 15.16 41.39 51.71
N ASP A 436 15.16 42.55 51.03
CA ASP A 436 15.27 43.85 51.70
C ASP A 436 14.05 44.15 52.59
N ALA A 437 12.84 43.92 52.07
CA ALA A 437 11.61 44.09 52.85
C ALA A 437 11.58 43.20 54.11
N LEU A 438 12.01 41.93 53.99
CA LEU A 438 12.13 41.01 55.13
C LEU A 438 13.17 41.48 56.14
N GLY A 439 14.31 42.01 55.68
CA GLY A 439 15.34 42.60 56.54
C GLY A 439 14.80 43.77 57.37
N ASN A 440 14.12 44.72 56.71
CA ASN A 440 13.52 45.89 57.36
C ASN A 440 12.43 45.49 58.38
N LEU A 441 11.59 44.50 58.04
CA LEU A 441 10.56 43.98 58.94
C LEU A 441 11.17 43.33 60.19
N SER A 442 12.25 42.56 60.03
CA SER A 442 12.96 41.91 61.14
C SER A 442 13.50 42.94 62.15
N VAL A 443 14.13 44.01 61.65
CA VAL A 443 14.66 45.11 62.48
C VAL A 443 13.53 45.82 63.22
N ALA A 444 12.41 46.11 62.55
CA ALA A 444 11.25 46.75 63.17
C ALA A 444 10.63 45.88 64.28
N ASN A 445 10.52 44.56 64.06
CA ASN A 445 10.01 43.62 65.06
C ASN A 445 10.93 43.50 66.28
N GLN A 446 12.25 43.51 66.09
CA GLN A 446 13.20 43.50 67.21
C GLN A 446 13.08 44.75 68.09
N GLU A 447 12.89 45.92 67.49
CA GLU A 447 12.75 47.17 68.25
C GLU A 447 11.42 47.23 69.02
N LEU A 448 10.32 46.72 68.44
CA LEU A 448 9.04 46.60 69.14
C LEU A 448 9.11 45.63 70.33
N ALA A 449 9.79 44.48 70.18
CA ALA A 449 9.94 43.51 71.26
C ALA A 449 10.72 44.08 72.46
N ARG A 450 11.66 45.01 72.22
CA ARG A 450 12.48 45.65 73.26
C ARG A 450 11.68 46.65 74.13
N LEU A 451 10.57 47.19 73.63
CA LEU A 451 9.83 48.31 74.26
C LEU A 451 8.79 47.90 75.33
N THR A 452 8.69 46.61 75.72
CA THR A 452 7.51 46.13 76.49
C THR A 452 7.78 45.29 77.75
N VAL A 453 8.98 45.37 78.34
CA VAL A 453 9.42 44.47 79.44
C VAL A 453 9.39 45.11 80.84
N THR A 454 9.41 46.44 80.94
CA THR A 454 9.43 47.19 82.21
C THR A 454 8.08 47.82 82.55
N ASP A 455 7.81 48.04 83.85
CA ASP A 455 6.70 48.87 84.32
C ASP A 455 7.06 50.36 84.11
N PRO A 456 6.20 51.16 83.45
CA PRO A 456 6.52 52.53 83.09
C PRO A 456 6.58 53.49 84.30
N LEU A 457 6.03 53.12 85.46
CA LEU A 457 6.05 53.97 86.66
C LEU A 457 7.28 53.72 87.52
N THR A 458 7.63 52.45 87.74
CA THR A 458 8.66 52.03 88.71
C THR A 458 9.98 51.62 88.07
N GLY A 459 10.02 51.40 86.75
CA GLY A 459 11.21 50.94 86.03
C GLY A 459 11.61 49.48 86.31
N THR A 460 10.92 48.80 87.22
CA THR A 460 11.09 47.36 87.51
C THR A 460 10.43 46.51 86.42
N ALA A 461 10.65 45.19 86.42
CA ALA A 461 9.97 44.30 85.49
C ALA A 461 8.44 44.39 85.63
N ASN A 462 7.71 44.37 84.52
CA ASN A 462 6.24 44.30 84.58
C ASN A 462 5.77 42.86 84.87
N ARG A 463 4.49 42.71 85.22
CA ARG A 463 3.89 41.40 85.52
C ARG A 463 4.10 40.35 84.42
N ARG A 464 4.00 40.74 83.14
CA ARG A 464 4.20 39.79 82.03
C ARG A 464 5.62 39.23 82.05
N HIS A 465 6.62 40.11 82.21
CA HIS A 465 8.01 39.67 82.29
C HIS A 465 8.30 38.85 83.55
N PHE A 466 7.65 39.17 84.67
CA PHE A 466 7.71 38.36 85.88
C PHE A 466 7.19 36.94 85.66
N ASP A 467 6.00 36.77 85.07
CA ASP A 467 5.40 35.44 84.83
C ASP A 467 6.30 34.60 83.90
N GLU A 468 6.81 35.21 82.83
CA GLU A 468 7.74 34.56 81.90
C GLU A 468 9.06 34.15 82.57
N MET A 469 9.68 35.04 83.34
CA MET A 469 10.96 34.76 84.01
C MET A 469 10.80 33.75 85.14
N LEU A 470 9.71 33.81 85.91
CA LEU A 470 9.45 32.86 86.98
C LEU A 470 9.23 31.45 86.41
N ASP A 471 8.51 31.30 85.30
CA ASP A 471 8.37 29.99 84.63
C ASP A 471 9.73 29.44 84.18
N VAL A 472 10.56 30.27 83.53
CA VAL A 472 11.92 29.90 83.10
C VAL A 472 12.79 29.45 84.28
N GLU A 473 12.76 30.17 85.40
CA GLU A 473 13.55 29.84 86.59
C GLU A 473 13.00 28.62 87.34
N ILE A 474 11.68 28.39 87.36
CA ILE A 474 11.09 27.13 87.88
C ILE A 474 11.64 25.94 87.09
N GLN A 475 11.61 26.01 85.75
CA GLN A 475 12.12 24.95 84.89
C GLN A 475 13.64 24.78 85.01
N ARG A 476 14.40 25.85 85.26
CA ARG A 476 15.84 25.77 85.51
C ARG A 476 16.13 25.13 86.88
N ALA A 477 15.48 25.58 87.93
CA ALA A 477 15.66 25.10 89.30
C ALA A 477 15.25 23.62 89.42
N ALA A 478 14.17 23.20 88.76
CA ALA A 478 13.72 21.81 88.74
C ALA A 478 14.70 20.88 88.04
N ARG A 479 15.38 21.35 86.98
CA ARG A 479 16.44 20.58 86.30
C ARG A 479 17.74 20.53 87.08
N SER A 480 18.09 21.63 87.73
CA SER A 480 19.38 21.77 88.43
C SER A 480 19.32 21.28 89.88
N SER A 481 18.13 20.91 90.37
CA SER A 481 17.87 20.56 91.77
C SER A 481 18.35 21.63 92.75
N LEU A 482 18.22 22.90 92.37
CA LEU A 482 18.58 24.06 93.19
C LEU A 482 17.32 24.74 93.73
N PRO A 483 17.37 25.39 94.90
CA PRO A 483 16.21 26.04 95.48
C PRO A 483 15.85 27.30 94.71
N LEU A 484 14.55 27.58 94.58
CA LEU A 484 14.01 28.83 94.05
C LEU A 484 13.10 29.44 95.10
N SER A 485 13.25 30.75 95.32
CA SER A 485 12.41 31.51 96.23
C SER A 485 11.67 32.63 95.54
N LEU A 486 10.43 32.85 95.98
CA LEU A 486 9.58 33.97 95.60
C LEU A 486 9.17 34.71 96.87
N ILE A 487 9.28 36.03 96.83
CA ILE A 487 8.78 36.92 97.87
C ILE A 487 7.72 37.81 97.23
N LEU A 488 6.48 37.71 97.69
CA LEU A 488 5.45 38.69 97.37
C LEU A 488 5.39 39.74 98.47
N ILE A 489 5.32 41.00 98.07
CA ILE A 489 5.42 42.17 98.95
C ILE A 489 4.25 43.09 98.67
N ASP A 490 3.58 43.53 99.72
CA ASP A 490 2.50 44.50 99.64
C ASP A 490 2.75 45.65 100.60
N ILE A 491 2.56 46.87 100.12
CA ILE A 491 2.69 48.08 100.95
C ILE A 491 1.45 48.20 101.83
N ASP A 492 1.66 48.10 103.14
CA ASP A 492 0.57 48.15 104.10
C ASP A 492 -0.15 49.50 104.06
N HIS A 493 -1.48 49.47 104.08
CA HIS A 493 -2.32 50.66 104.11
C HIS A 493 -2.11 51.64 102.92
N PHE A 494 -1.58 51.18 101.78
CA PHE A 494 -1.30 52.05 100.63
C PHE A 494 -2.52 52.82 100.12
N LYS A 495 -3.72 52.21 100.13
CA LYS A 495 -4.96 52.92 99.84
C LYS A 495 -5.20 54.11 100.78
N GLN A 496 -4.89 53.98 102.07
CA GLN A 496 -5.02 55.10 103.03
C GLN A 496 -3.99 56.19 102.76
N LEU A 497 -2.77 55.83 102.36
CA LEU A 497 -1.76 56.80 101.92
C LEU A 497 -2.25 57.59 100.70
N ASN A 498 -2.86 56.92 99.73
CA ASN A 498 -3.48 57.58 98.57
C ASN A 498 -4.67 58.45 98.95
N ASP A 499 -5.56 57.96 99.82
CA ASP A 499 -6.75 58.69 100.26
C ASP A 499 -6.37 59.95 101.07
N GLN A 500 -5.26 59.92 101.82
CA GLN A 500 -4.79 61.03 102.65
C GLN A 500 -3.89 62.04 101.91
N HIS A 501 -3.02 61.57 101.01
CA HIS A 501 -1.98 62.41 100.38
C HIS A 501 -2.10 62.53 98.86
N GLY A 502 -3.08 61.84 98.25
CA GLY A 502 -3.36 61.83 96.82
C GLY A 502 -2.52 60.82 96.04
N HIS A 503 -3.01 60.40 94.87
CA HIS A 503 -2.35 59.38 94.03
C HIS A 503 -0.90 59.71 93.64
N ILE A 504 -0.55 61.00 93.51
CA ILE A 504 0.83 61.42 93.22
C ILE A 504 1.78 61.02 94.37
N ALA A 505 1.32 61.07 95.61
CA ALA A 505 2.09 60.61 96.77
C ALA A 505 2.27 59.09 96.76
N GLY A 506 1.24 58.35 96.33
CA GLY A 506 1.33 56.91 96.12
C GLY A 506 2.29 56.53 95.00
N ASP A 507 2.27 57.23 93.87
CA ASP A 507 3.20 57.00 92.76
C ASP A 507 4.65 57.23 93.20
N GLU A 508 4.90 58.28 93.98
CA GLU A 508 6.22 58.56 94.53
C GLU A 508 6.64 57.50 95.57
N CYS A 509 5.70 57.03 96.39
CA CYS A 509 5.90 55.90 97.29
C CYS A 509 6.32 54.64 96.52
N LEU A 510 5.63 54.31 95.43
CA LEU A 510 5.94 53.13 94.61
C LEU A 510 7.31 53.25 93.92
N LYS A 511 7.70 54.44 93.46
CA LYS A 511 9.01 54.68 92.86
C LYS A 511 10.14 54.52 93.87
N GLN A 512 10.06 55.20 95.01
CA GLN A 512 11.11 55.12 96.02
C GLN A 512 11.17 53.71 96.64
N PHE A 513 10.04 53.03 96.77
CA PHE A 513 9.99 51.64 97.21
C PHE A 513 10.63 50.69 96.19
N ALA A 514 10.33 50.84 94.91
CA ALA A 514 10.98 50.09 93.84
C ALA A 514 12.50 50.30 93.83
N ASP A 515 12.96 51.56 93.92
CA ASP A 515 14.39 51.90 94.00
C ASP A 515 15.08 51.31 95.24
N LEU A 516 14.36 51.20 96.36
CA LEU A 516 14.85 50.54 97.56
C LEU A 516 14.99 49.03 97.35
N LEU A 517 13.98 48.37 96.78
CA LEU A 517 14.03 46.94 96.46
C LEU A 517 15.17 46.61 95.48
N THR A 518 15.30 47.37 94.39
CA THR A 518 16.36 47.17 93.37
C THR A 518 17.76 47.39 93.94
N ARG A 519 17.94 48.29 94.92
CA ARG A 519 19.26 48.48 95.57
C ARG A 519 19.61 47.36 96.55
N MET A 520 18.63 46.79 97.23
CA MET A 520 18.86 45.72 98.20
C MET A 520 19.06 44.35 97.54
N VAL A 521 18.46 44.14 96.38
CA VAL A 521 18.57 42.90 95.60
C VAL A 521 19.56 43.11 94.46
N ASN A 522 20.85 42.83 94.71
CA ASN A 522 21.96 43.26 93.84
C ASN A 522 22.56 42.17 92.92
N ARG A 523 22.01 40.95 92.92
CA ARG A 523 22.53 39.87 92.06
C ARG A 523 21.91 39.98 90.67
N LYS A 524 22.71 39.73 89.63
CA LYS A 524 22.26 39.75 88.23
C LYS A 524 21.13 38.75 87.92
N THR A 525 20.98 37.72 88.73
CA THR A 525 19.99 36.66 88.58
C THR A 525 18.68 36.94 89.29
N ASP A 526 18.66 37.91 90.22
CA ASP A 526 17.48 38.21 91.01
C ASP A 526 16.60 39.19 90.23
N LEU A 527 15.28 38.98 90.25
CA LEU A 527 14.32 39.82 89.54
C LEU A 527 13.48 40.61 90.52
N VAL A 528 13.40 41.92 90.33
CA VAL A 528 12.42 42.79 90.99
C VAL A 528 11.34 43.14 89.98
N ALA A 529 10.09 42.82 90.31
CA ALA A 529 8.94 43.10 89.46
C ALA A 529 7.82 43.81 90.20
N ARG A 530 7.10 44.68 89.51
CA ARG A 530 5.82 45.19 89.98
C ARG A 530 4.73 44.20 89.56
N TYR A 531 4.18 43.49 90.53
CA TYR A 531 3.24 42.41 90.29
C TYR A 531 1.82 42.94 90.01
N GLY A 532 1.41 44.00 90.72
CA GLY A 532 0.15 44.69 90.43
C GLY A 532 -0.16 45.80 91.42
N GLY A 533 -0.56 46.99 90.95
CA GLY A 533 -0.94 48.09 91.83
C GLY A 533 0.17 48.48 92.82
N GLU A 534 0.01 48.08 94.08
CA GLU A 534 0.94 48.28 95.21
C GLU A 534 1.78 47.05 95.57
N GLU A 535 1.64 45.96 94.81
CA GLU A 535 2.29 44.67 95.04
C GLU A 535 3.57 44.53 94.20
N PHE A 536 4.62 44.03 94.84
CA PHE A 536 5.91 43.73 94.23
C PHE A 536 6.28 42.27 94.44
N ALA A 537 7.07 41.73 93.52
CA ALA A 537 7.59 40.39 93.60
C ALA A 537 9.11 40.39 93.48
N LEU A 538 9.77 39.58 94.29
CA LEU A 538 11.19 39.24 94.16
C LEU A 538 11.34 37.78 93.80
N VAL A 539 11.95 37.49 92.65
CA VAL A 539 12.36 36.14 92.28
C VAL A 539 13.83 35.98 92.62
N LEU A 540 14.15 35.00 93.46
CA LEU A 540 15.50 34.74 93.97
C LEU A 540 15.93 33.32 93.58
N PRO A 541 16.56 33.14 92.41
CA PRO A 541 17.13 31.85 92.02
C PRO A 541 18.21 31.39 93.00
N GLU A 542 18.36 30.07 93.12
CA GLU A 542 19.40 29.42 93.95
C GLU A 542 19.39 29.87 95.42
N THR A 543 18.23 30.27 95.93
CA THR A 543 18.04 30.80 97.29
C THR A 543 17.04 29.93 98.05
N SER A 544 17.42 29.46 99.24
CA SER A 544 16.55 28.67 100.11
C SER A 544 15.50 29.55 100.80
N GLN A 545 14.41 28.95 101.30
CA GLN A 545 13.35 29.68 101.98
C GLN A 545 13.85 30.49 103.19
N ASP A 546 14.74 29.92 104.01
CA ASP A 546 15.33 30.61 105.15
C ASP A 546 16.17 31.82 104.73
N ALA A 547 16.95 31.67 103.65
CA ALA A 547 17.76 32.77 103.12
C ALA A 547 16.89 33.87 102.49
N ALA A 548 15.83 33.49 101.78
CA ALA A 548 14.83 34.42 101.26
C ALA A 548 14.07 35.14 102.39
N PHE A 549 13.78 34.45 103.50
CA PHE A 549 13.17 35.06 104.67
C PHE A 549 14.08 36.11 105.31
N VAL A 550 15.40 35.86 105.36
CA VAL A 550 16.38 36.88 105.80
C VAL A 550 16.38 38.09 104.87
N VAL A 551 16.25 37.89 103.54
CA VAL A 551 16.10 39.01 102.59
C VAL A 551 14.78 39.75 102.84
N ALA A 552 13.67 39.05 103.04
CA ALA A 552 12.38 39.63 103.34
C ALA A 552 12.40 40.48 104.62
N GLU A 553 13.00 39.99 105.71
CA GLU A 553 13.12 40.77 106.95
C GLU A 553 14.05 41.97 106.81
N LYS A 554 15.13 41.86 106.02
CA LYS A 554 15.97 43.02 105.69
C LYS A 554 15.17 44.07 104.91
N VAL A 555 14.36 43.63 103.95
CA VAL A 555 13.47 44.52 103.20
C VAL A 555 12.49 45.21 104.14
N ARG A 556 11.82 44.43 104.99
CA ARG A 556 10.83 44.94 105.94
C ARG A 556 11.41 46.00 106.87
N LEU A 557 12.55 45.73 107.49
CA LEU A 557 13.25 46.66 108.36
C LEU A 557 13.74 47.91 107.61
N ALA A 558 14.23 47.75 106.38
CA ALA A 558 14.68 48.88 105.57
C ALA A 558 13.53 49.80 105.16
N VAL A 559 12.33 49.24 104.92
CA VAL A 559 11.11 50.01 104.64
C VAL A 559 10.58 50.68 105.90
N GLU A 560 10.61 49.99 107.04
CA GLU A 560 10.21 50.56 108.33
C GLU A 560 11.09 51.74 108.74
N ASP A 561 12.40 51.69 108.44
CA ASP A 561 13.35 52.80 108.65
C ASP A 561 13.33 53.82 107.48
N MET A 562 12.61 53.52 106.40
CA MET A 562 12.47 54.39 105.25
C MET A 562 11.49 55.52 105.56
N HIS A 563 12.02 56.74 105.62
CA HIS A 563 11.24 57.95 105.79
C HIS A 563 10.80 58.44 104.41
N LEU A 564 9.60 58.05 103.96
CA LEU A 564 9.07 58.51 102.67
C LEU A 564 8.91 60.03 102.70
N SER A 565 9.71 60.74 101.90
CA SER A 565 9.66 62.19 101.80
C SER A 565 8.72 62.60 100.68
N PHE A 566 7.58 63.20 101.03
CA PHE A 566 6.65 63.77 100.07
C PHE A 566 6.24 65.19 100.49
N LYS A 567 6.55 66.19 99.64
CA LYS A 567 6.26 67.61 99.90
C LYS A 567 6.73 68.12 101.27
N GLY A 568 7.88 67.64 101.75
CA GLY A 568 8.47 68.03 103.03
C GLY A 568 7.86 67.35 104.27
N ALA A 569 6.87 66.47 104.10
CA ALA A 569 6.36 65.59 105.15
C ALA A 569 7.06 64.22 105.10
N ILE A 570 7.25 63.62 106.26
CA ILE A 570 7.78 62.27 106.45
C ILE A 570 6.59 61.36 106.71
N ILE A 571 6.34 60.41 105.80
CA ILE A 571 5.22 59.46 105.90
C ILE A 571 5.80 58.08 106.25
N PRO A 572 5.48 57.50 107.41
CA PRO A 572 5.90 56.14 107.73
C PRO A 572 5.12 55.15 106.86
N ILE A 573 5.83 54.20 106.26
CA ILE A 573 5.25 53.10 105.50
C ILE A 573 5.77 51.77 106.06
N THR A 574 4.94 50.74 106.01
CA THR A 574 5.34 49.37 106.36
C THR A 574 4.94 48.43 105.24
N VAL A 575 5.51 47.23 105.23
CA VAL A 575 5.23 46.20 104.23
C VAL A 575 4.91 44.87 104.90
N SER A 576 4.01 44.14 104.28
CA SER A 576 3.78 42.72 104.57
C SER A 576 4.44 41.89 103.48
N LEU A 577 5.11 40.80 103.87
CA LEU A 577 5.84 39.93 102.94
C LEU A 577 5.44 38.46 103.11
N GLY A 578 5.15 37.79 101.99
CA GLY A 578 4.95 36.35 101.92
C GLY A 578 6.13 35.67 101.23
N VAL A 579 6.77 34.72 101.89
CA VAL A 579 8.00 34.08 101.42
C VAL A 579 7.77 32.60 101.16
N VAL A 580 7.95 32.17 99.91
CA VAL A 580 8.02 30.75 99.55
C VAL A 580 9.42 30.42 99.06
N GLY A 581 9.93 29.26 99.45
CA GLY A 581 11.19 28.74 98.95
C GLY A 581 11.18 27.22 98.95
N LEU A 582 11.48 26.63 97.81
CA LEU A 582 11.49 25.17 97.65
C LEU A 582 12.34 24.79 96.43
N ILE A 583 12.71 23.52 96.34
CA ILE A 583 13.28 22.96 95.11
C ILE A 583 12.08 22.49 94.26
N PRO A 584 11.80 23.14 93.11
CA PRO A 584 10.58 22.85 92.36
C PRO A 584 10.63 21.45 91.73
N LYS A 585 9.47 20.79 91.69
CA LYS A 585 9.28 19.57 90.88
C LYS A 585 8.95 19.97 89.44
N GLN A 586 9.24 19.09 88.48
CA GLN A 586 8.96 19.34 87.05
C GLN A 586 7.49 19.67 86.74
N SER A 587 6.55 19.28 87.60
CA SER A 587 5.11 19.53 87.44
C SER A 587 4.63 20.86 88.05
N MET A 588 5.49 21.61 88.73
CA MET A 588 5.09 22.88 89.36
C MET A 588 5.01 24.00 88.34
N THR A 589 4.06 24.89 88.56
CA THR A 589 3.72 26.02 87.71
C THR A 589 3.96 27.35 88.43
N VAL A 590 3.97 28.45 87.68
CA VAL A 590 4.02 29.82 88.22
C VAL A 590 2.93 30.04 89.27
N THR A 591 1.71 29.55 89.00
CA THR A 591 0.56 29.66 89.92
C THR A 591 0.83 28.99 91.26
N ASP A 592 1.50 27.83 91.29
CA ASP A 592 1.79 27.13 92.56
C ASP A 592 2.72 27.97 93.48
N PHE A 593 3.70 28.67 92.89
CA PHE A 593 4.60 29.55 93.63
C PHE A 593 3.90 30.82 94.11
N VAL A 594 3.13 31.45 93.22
CA VAL A 594 2.38 32.67 93.53
C VAL A 594 1.35 32.41 94.61
N ASP A 595 0.56 31.34 94.50
CA ASP A 595 -0.47 31.00 95.50
C ASP A 595 0.14 30.68 96.87
N ALA A 596 1.29 30.00 96.90
CA ALA A 596 2.00 29.73 98.15
C ALA A 596 2.52 31.02 98.81
N ALA A 597 3.11 31.92 98.02
CA ALA A 597 3.59 33.21 98.51
C ALA A 597 2.43 34.12 98.94
N ASP A 598 1.31 34.12 98.22
CA ASP A 598 0.15 34.95 98.51
C ASP A 598 -0.56 34.49 99.79
N ASN A 599 -0.69 33.17 100.02
CA ASN A 599 -1.20 32.63 101.29
C ASN A 599 -0.34 33.05 102.49
N ALA A 600 0.99 33.09 102.31
CA ALA A 600 1.91 33.58 103.33
C ALA A 600 1.76 35.11 103.54
N LEU A 601 1.62 35.87 102.45
CA LEU A 601 1.39 37.32 102.50
C LEU A 601 0.06 37.67 103.18
N TYR A 602 -1.00 36.92 102.88
CA TYR A 602 -2.29 37.03 103.53
C TYR A 602 -2.18 36.78 105.04
N SER A 603 -1.42 35.76 105.44
CA SER A 603 -1.12 35.48 106.85
C SER A 603 -0.33 36.62 107.51
N ALA A 604 0.60 37.26 106.78
CA ALA A 604 1.32 38.45 107.26
C ALA A 604 0.37 39.63 107.50
N LYS A 605 -0.53 39.91 106.55
CA LYS A 605 -1.54 40.98 106.66
C LYS A 605 -2.50 40.75 107.83
N HIS A 606 -3.00 39.53 108.00
CA HIS A 606 -3.94 39.19 109.09
C HIS A 606 -3.28 39.05 110.46
N GLY A 607 -1.98 38.78 110.52
CA GLY A 607 -1.22 38.70 111.77
C GLY A 607 -1.05 40.06 112.47
N GLY A 608 -1.36 41.17 111.80
CA GLY A 608 -1.14 42.54 112.29
C GLY A 608 -0.21 43.36 111.41
N ARG A 609 0.05 42.94 110.17
CA ARG A 609 0.91 43.64 109.18
C ARG A 609 2.36 43.83 109.65
N ASN A 610 3.15 44.56 108.87
CA ASN A 610 4.58 44.84 109.10
C ASN A 610 5.35 43.58 109.54
N ARG A 611 5.26 42.51 108.75
CA ARG A 611 5.94 41.23 109.03
C ARG A 611 6.19 40.42 107.77
N SER A 612 7.20 39.58 107.85
CA SER A 612 7.40 38.49 106.88
C SER A 612 6.82 37.20 107.44
N VAL A 613 6.15 36.41 106.58
CA VAL A 613 5.68 35.06 106.92
C VAL A 613 6.20 34.08 105.88
N MET A 614 6.73 32.94 106.33
CA MET A 614 7.11 31.85 105.44
C MET A 614 5.88 30.98 105.13
N ALA A 615 5.72 30.60 103.87
CA ALA A 615 4.76 29.59 103.47
C ALA A 615 5.12 28.26 104.14
N THR A 616 4.19 27.68 104.91
CA THR A 616 4.32 26.29 105.38
C THR A 616 4.12 25.37 104.19
N ALA A 617 5.09 24.48 103.93
CA ALA A 617 5.00 23.52 102.85
C ALA A 617 3.67 22.75 102.92
N ALA A 618 2.81 22.93 101.91
CA ALA A 618 1.72 22.00 101.67
C ALA A 618 2.37 20.66 101.29
N SER A 619 2.10 19.63 102.08
CA SER A 619 2.58 18.25 101.87
C SER A 619 2.18 17.69 100.51
#